data_AF-A0A016V3Z3-F1
#
_entry.id   AF-A0A016V3Z3-F1
#
_cell.length_a   1.000
_cell.length_b   1.000
_cell.length_c   1.000
_cell.angle_alpha   90.00
_cell.angle_beta   90.00
_cell.angle_gamma   90.00
#
_symmetry.space_group_name_H-M   'P 1'
#
loop_
_entity.id
_entity.type
_entity.pdbx_description
1 polymer ?
#
loop_
_entity_poly.entity_id
_entity_poly.type
_entity_poly.pdbx_seq_one_letter_code
_entity_poly.pdbx_strand_id
1 'polypeptide(L)'
;MSVIAFSSGVPACTGLGQYTMQRDVKDDVVQKVILYSPGKDVVSMSSVSFGECALRAGAAHKQNHFMLLTHPTAILYAVIGEACGSKSQIIKVYDCYLEEMAGRILEDPYKSLDEPKSLGMYPLVYDIDEQPGVNVRLMTHAAIDTWKKYIPHVTFGTFGCNYRHENGAHKYLCIFN
;
A
#
# COMPACT_ATOMS: atom_id res chain seq x y z
N MET A 1 -16.48 0.73 -6.04
CA MET A 1 -15.13 1.02 -5.52
C MET A 1 -14.17 1.02 -6.69
N SER A 2 -13.56 2.17 -7.01
CA SER A 2 -12.66 2.32 -8.15
C SER A 2 -11.24 2.02 -7.69
N VAL A 3 -10.57 1.08 -8.35
CA VAL A 3 -9.21 0.64 -8.00
C VAL A 3 -8.24 1.35 -8.93
N ILE A 4 -7.51 2.33 -8.40
CA ILE A 4 -6.52 3.10 -9.16
C ILE A 4 -5.21 2.31 -9.12
N ALA A 5 -4.84 1.69 -10.24
CA ALA A 5 -3.48 1.23 -10.47
C ALA A 5 -2.54 2.44 -10.50
N PHE A 6 -1.30 2.27 -10.03
CA PHE A 6 -0.30 3.30 -9.66
C PHE A 6 0.23 4.19 -10.82
N SER A 7 -0.60 4.57 -11.79
CA SER A 7 -0.33 5.69 -12.71
C SER A 7 -0.81 7.04 -12.14
N SER A 8 -1.60 7.02 -11.06
CA SER A 8 -2.03 8.22 -10.32
C SER A 8 -1.42 8.15 -8.92
N GLY A 9 -0.86 9.25 -8.40
CA GLY A 9 -0.15 9.28 -7.12
C GLY A 9 -0.98 8.83 -5.90
N VAL A 10 -0.32 8.74 -4.74
CA VAL A 10 -0.94 8.36 -3.46
C VAL A 10 -2.26 9.13 -3.27
N PRO A 11 -3.40 8.46 -3.01
CA PRO A 11 -4.69 9.14 -2.96
C PRO A 11 -4.71 10.14 -1.82
N ALA A 12 -5.28 11.33 -2.05
CA ALA A 12 -5.27 12.41 -1.07
C ALA A 12 -6.11 12.12 0.19
N CYS A 13 -6.99 11.12 0.17
CA CYS A 13 -7.93 10.78 1.24
C CYS A 13 -8.74 12.01 1.73
N THR A 14 -9.35 12.71 0.78
CA THR A 14 -10.21 13.86 1.07
C THR A 14 -11.43 13.42 1.88
N GLY A 15 -11.63 13.99 3.06
CA GLY A 15 -12.78 13.68 3.93
C GLY A 15 -12.43 13.06 5.28
N LEU A 16 -11.16 12.77 5.57
CA LEU A 16 -10.74 12.22 6.86
C LEU A 16 -10.68 13.26 8.00
N GLY A 17 -10.87 14.55 7.69
CA GLY A 17 -10.83 15.63 8.66
C GLY A 17 -9.50 15.66 9.42
N GLN A 18 -9.57 15.57 10.75
CA GLN A 18 -8.39 15.55 11.64
C GLN A 18 -7.48 14.32 11.46
N TYR A 19 -7.97 13.25 10.82
CA TYR A 19 -7.18 12.05 10.55
C TYR A 19 -6.51 12.08 9.16
N THR A 20 -6.67 13.18 8.41
CA THR A 20 -5.98 13.35 7.13
C THR A 20 -4.48 13.48 7.39
N MET A 21 -3.69 12.55 6.88
CA MET A 21 -2.24 12.58 7.07
C MET A 21 -1.63 13.78 6.31
N GLN A 22 -0.64 14.43 6.93
CA GLN A 22 0.10 15.52 6.29
C GLN A 22 0.73 15.04 4.97
N ARG A 23 0.50 15.77 3.87
CA ARG A 23 0.81 15.29 2.50
C ARG A 23 2.27 14.95 2.29
N ASP A 24 3.19 15.77 2.78
CA ASP A 24 4.63 15.56 2.65
C ASP A 24 5.13 14.33 3.42
N VAL A 25 4.57 14.08 4.62
CA VAL A 25 4.87 12.87 5.40
C VAL A 25 4.25 11.64 4.72
N LYS A 26 3.03 11.77 4.21
CA LYS A 26 2.30 10.70 3.51
C LYS A 26 3.04 10.24 2.27
N ASP A 27 3.41 11.16 1.39
CA ASP A 27 4.13 10.84 0.16
C ASP A 27 5.44 10.09 0.46
N ASP A 28 6.17 10.54 1.50
CA ASP A 28 7.43 9.93 1.91
C ASP A 28 7.26 8.53 2.54
N VAL A 29 6.33 8.36 3.48
CA VAL A 29 6.04 7.05 4.12
C VAL A 29 5.54 6.05 3.10
N VAL A 30 4.53 6.42 2.31
CA VAL A 30 3.82 5.50 1.41
C VAL A 30 4.75 5.01 0.30
N GLN A 31 5.50 5.92 -0.32
CA GLN A 31 6.46 5.55 -1.36
C GLN A 31 7.51 4.55 -0.83
N LYS A 32 8.03 4.78 0.38
CA LYS A 32 9.03 3.90 1.01
C LYS A 32 8.44 2.54 1.42
N VAL A 33 7.25 2.49 2.04
CA VAL A 33 6.59 1.22 2.39
C VAL A 33 6.39 0.35 1.14
N ILE A 34 5.94 0.96 0.06
CA ILE A 34 5.81 0.26 -1.21
C ILE A 34 7.20 -0.22 -1.63
N LEU A 35 8.25 0.62 -1.63
CA LEU A 35 9.63 0.24 -2.02
C LEU A 35 10.18 -1.01 -1.32
N TYR A 36 9.89 -1.20 -0.04
CA TYR A 36 10.38 -2.34 0.73
C TYR A 36 9.45 -3.57 0.70
N SER A 37 8.35 -3.50 -0.06
CA SER A 37 7.42 -4.62 -0.21
C SER A 37 7.98 -5.75 -1.08
N PRO A 38 7.75 -7.03 -0.72
CA PRO A 38 8.24 -8.17 -1.48
C PRO A 38 7.53 -8.27 -2.85
N GLY A 39 8.20 -8.82 -3.86
CA GLY A 39 7.69 -8.92 -5.23
C GLY A 39 8.03 -7.73 -6.14
N LYS A 40 8.92 -6.85 -5.69
CA LYS A 40 9.45 -5.72 -6.46
C LYS A 40 10.60 -6.09 -7.38
N ASP A 41 10.34 -7.02 -8.30
CA ASP A 41 10.96 -6.89 -9.60
C ASP A 41 10.30 -5.66 -10.23
N VAL A 42 11.02 -4.53 -10.26
CA VAL A 42 10.59 -3.31 -10.93
C VAL A 42 10.53 -3.62 -12.43
N VAL A 43 9.43 -4.22 -12.87
CA VAL A 43 9.06 -4.15 -14.27
C VAL A 43 8.53 -2.75 -14.46
N SER A 44 9.40 -1.86 -14.92
CA SER A 44 8.98 -0.68 -15.66
C SER A 44 8.22 -1.20 -16.88
N MET A 45 6.92 -1.45 -16.72
CA MET A 45 6.05 -1.69 -17.86
C MET A 45 5.87 -0.33 -18.54
N SER A 46 6.85 0.03 -19.37
CA SER A 46 6.63 0.98 -20.43
C SER A 46 5.47 0.43 -21.29
N SER A 47 4.59 1.31 -21.72
CA SER A 47 3.39 1.03 -22.55
C SER A 47 3.70 0.21 -23.82
N VAL A 48 4.97 0.09 -24.20
CA VAL A 48 5.49 -0.76 -25.27
C VAL A 48 5.33 -2.25 -24.96
N SER A 49 5.53 -2.68 -23.70
CA SER A 49 5.45 -4.09 -23.28
C SER A 49 4.02 -4.65 -23.18
N PHE A 50 3.04 -3.78 -22.88
CA PHE A 50 1.62 -4.13 -22.89
C PHE A 50 1.12 -4.45 -24.30
N GLY A 51 1.61 -3.73 -25.32
CA GLY A 51 1.26 -3.98 -26.71
C GLY A 51 1.69 -5.37 -27.17
N GLU A 52 2.90 -5.80 -26.80
CA GLU A 52 3.44 -7.12 -27.17
C GLU A 52 2.77 -8.29 -26.41
N CYS A 53 2.44 -8.14 -25.12
CA CYS A 53 1.69 -9.18 -24.37
C CYS A 53 0.23 -9.29 -24.88
N ALA A 54 -0.43 -8.17 -25.19
CA ALA A 54 -1.81 -8.18 -25.72
C ALA A 54 -1.89 -8.85 -27.11
N LEU A 55 -0.89 -8.61 -27.96
CA LEU A 55 -0.73 -9.28 -29.26
C LEU A 55 -0.54 -10.80 -29.13
N ARG A 56 0.20 -11.27 -28.11
CA ARG A 56 0.36 -12.71 -27.83
C ARG A 56 -0.91 -13.35 -27.27
N ALA A 57 -1.64 -12.67 -26.38
CA ALA A 57 -2.91 -13.17 -25.85
C ALA A 57 -4.00 -13.29 -26.92
N GLY A 58 -4.03 -12.36 -27.90
CA GLY A 58 -4.93 -12.43 -29.05
C GLY A 58 -4.70 -13.63 -29.96
N ALA A 59 -3.49 -14.20 -29.97
CA ALA A 59 -3.16 -15.39 -30.78
C ALA A 59 -3.54 -16.73 -30.13
N ALA A 60 -3.80 -16.76 -28.81
CA ALA A 60 -4.11 -17.98 -28.06
C ALA A 60 -5.62 -18.32 -27.99
N HIS A 61 -6.50 -17.48 -28.56
CA HIS A 61 -7.95 -17.63 -28.45
C HIS A 61 -8.54 -18.69 -29.41
N LYS A 62 -8.07 -19.94 -29.30
CA LYS A 62 -8.74 -21.14 -29.83
C LYS A 62 -8.65 -22.28 -28.82
N GLN A 63 -9.47 -22.24 -27.76
CA GLN A 63 -10.23 -23.39 -27.22
C GLN A 63 -10.85 -23.05 -25.84
N ASN A 64 -12.19 -23.13 -25.81
CA ASN A 64 -13.06 -23.56 -24.70
C ASN A 64 -12.71 -23.19 -23.25
N HIS A 65 -13.55 -22.38 -22.59
CA HIS A 65 -14.79 -22.80 -21.88
C HIS A 65 -15.17 -21.65 -20.93
N PHE A 66 -16.16 -20.84 -21.32
CA PHE A 66 -16.51 -19.59 -20.64
C PHE A 66 -17.56 -19.85 -19.55
N MET A 67 -17.16 -19.93 -18.28
CA MET A 67 -18.10 -19.80 -17.16
C MET A 67 -18.27 -18.30 -16.83
N LEU A 68 -19.47 -17.79 -17.07
CA LEU A 68 -19.87 -16.39 -16.88
C LEU A 68 -19.85 -15.98 -15.40
N LEU A 69 -19.00 -15.02 -15.01
CA LEU A 69 -19.14 -14.25 -13.78
C LEU A 69 -18.87 -12.73 -13.98
N THR A 70 -19.97 -12.02 -14.18
CA THR A 70 -20.39 -10.62 -13.88
C THR A 70 -19.49 -9.36 -13.85
N HIS A 71 -18.16 -9.34 -14.06
CA HIS A 71 -17.44 -8.03 -14.13
C HIS A 71 -16.29 -7.97 -15.17
N PRO A 72 -16.37 -7.12 -16.22
CA PRO A 72 -15.45 -7.16 -17.37
C PRO A 72 -14.03 -6.61 -17.11
N THR A 73 -13.81 -5.74 -16.12
CA THR A 73 -12.50 -5.12 -15.86
C THR A 73 -11.55 -6.00 -15.06
N ALA A 74 -12.05 -6.84 -14.15
CA ALA A 74 -11.22 -7.74 -13.35
C ALA A 74 -10.65 -8.90 -14.19
N ILE A 75 -11.39 -9.33 -15.21
CA ILE A 75 -11.02 -10.44 -16.11
C ILE A 75 -9.79 -10.07 -16.95
N LEU A 76 -9.67 -8.81 -17.39
CA LEU A 76 -8.55 -8.39 -18.24
C LEU A 76 -7.20 -8.51 -17.52
N TYR A 77 -7.14 -8.21 -16.22
CA TYR A 77 -5.91 -8.31 -15.45
C TYR A 77 -5.52 -9.76 -15.10
N ALA A 78 -6.50 -10.63 -14.85
CA ALA A 78 -6.23 -12.04 -14.55
C ALA A 78 -5.74 -12.83 -15.78
N VAL A 79 -6.37 -12.62 -16.94
CA VAL A 79 -6.04 -13.34 -18.19
C VAL A 79 -4.65 -12.97 -18.72
N ILE A 80 -4.21 -11.72 -18.53
CA ILE A 80 -2.85 -11.29 -18.93
C ILE A 80 -1.77 -11.92 -18.04
N GLY A 81 -2.07 -12.18 -16.76
CA GLY A 81 -1.15 -12.81 -15.82
C GLY A 81 -0.77 -14.25 -16.20
N GLU A 82 -1.73 -15.05 -16.66
CA GLU A 82 -1.50 -16.45 -17.06
C GLU A 82 -0.74 -16.57 -18.39
N ALA A 83 -0.97 -15.69 -19.36
CA ALA A 83 -0.33 -15.77 -20.68
C ALA A 83 1.15 -15.35 -20.70
N CYS A 84 1.60 -14.52 -19.74
CA CYS A 84 2.94 -13.95 -19.73
C CYS A 84 3.89 -14.55 -18.67
N GLY A 85 3.56 -15.71 -18.07
CA GLY A 85 4.45 -16.43 -17.13
C GLY A 85 4.84 -15.60 -15.90
N SER A 86 4.02 -14.61 -15.56
CA SER A 86 4.29 -13.63 -14.53
C SER A 86 4.02 -14.23 -13.15
N LYS A 87 5.02 -14.28 -12.27
CA LYS A 87 4.77 -14.46 -10.84
C LYS A 87 3.71 -13.43 -10.44
N SER A 88 2.58 -13.89 -9.88
CA SER A 88 1.49 -13.01 -9.43
C SER A 88 2.06 -11.88 -8.57
N GLN A 89 2.26 -10.71 -9.17
CA GLN A 89 2.70 -9.52 -8.46
C GLN A 89 1.48 -9.01 -7.71
N ILE A 90 1.48 -9.16 -6.39
CA ILE A 90 0.44 -8.59 -5.54
C ILE A 90 0.56 -7.08 -5.64
N ILE A 91 -0.37 -6.45 -6.36
CA ILE A 91 -0.49 -4.99 -6.44
C ILE A 91 -0.81 -4.48 -5.03
N LYS A 92 0.09 -3.67 -4.46
CA LYS A 92 -0.11 -3.04 -3.16
C LYS A 92 -0.93 -1.77 -3.35
N VAL A 93 -2.10 -1.70 -2.74
CA VAL A 93 -3.04 -0.57 -2.88
C VAL A 93 -3.12 0.22 -1.58
N TYR A 94 -3.02 1.55 -1.67
CA TYR A 94 -3.20 2.41 -0.50
C TYR A 94 -4.69 2.60 -0.20
N ASP A 95 -5.09 2.40 1.06
CA ASP A 95 -6.48 2.44 1.51
C ASP A 95 -6.72 3.57 2.53
N CYS A 96 -7.58 4.53 2.17
CA CYS A 96 -7.94 5.66 3.02
C CYS A 96 -8.70 5.26 4.28
N TYR A 97 -9.41 4.13 4.28
CA TYR A 97 -10.06 3.61 5.49
C TYR A 97 -9.02 3.15 6.52
N LEU A 98 -7.95 2.52 6.04
CA LEU A 98 -6.83 2.11 6.90
C LEU A 98 -6.01 3.32 7.40
N GLU A 99 -5.91 4.40 6.60
CA GLU A 99 -5.35 5.68 7.08
C GLU A 99 -6.19 6.28 8.21
N GLU A 100 -7.51 6.29 8.08
CA GLU A 100 -8.41 6.80 9.12
C GLU A 100 -8.31 5.95 10.39
N MET A 101 -8.33 4.62 10.24
CA MET A 101 -8.19 3.69 11.36
C MET A 101 -6.86 3.91 12.10
N ALA A 102 -5.76 4.04 11.37
CA ALA A 102 -4.46 4.34 11.96
C ALA A 102 -4.47 5.70 12.68
N GLY A 103 -5.10 6.73 12.11
CA GLY A 103 -5.25 8.04 12.76
C GLY A 103 -6.03 7.96 14.07
N ARG A 104 -7.14 7.20 14.11
CA ARG A 104 -7.93 6.96 15.32
C ARG A 104 -7.18 6.17 16.38
N ILE A 105 -6.29 5.26 15.97
CA ILE A 105 -5.44 4.52 16.91
C ILE A 105 -4.35 5.44 17.48
N LEU A 106 -3.73 6.27 16.65
CA LEU A 106 -2.71 7.22 17.10
C LEU A 106 -3.26 8.31 18.04
N GLU A 107 -4.57 8.60 17.96
CA GLU A 107 -5.23 9.57 18.84
C GLU A 107 -5.36 9.11 20.28
N ASP A 108 -5.59 7.82 20.50
CA ASP A 108 -5.79 7.26 21.84
C ASP A 108 -4.57 6.42 22.26
N PRO A 109 -3.72 6.91 23.17
CA PRO A 109 -2.52 6.20 23.61
C PRO A 109 -2.84 4.89 24.36
N TYR A 110 -4.10 4.67 24.78
CA TYR A 110 -4.54 3.45 25.42
C TYR A 110 -5.20 2.46 24.45
N LYS A 111 -5.41 2.85 23.19
CA LYS A 111 -6.04 1.98 22.21
C LYS A 111 -5.10 0.85 21.83
N SER A 112 -5.50 -0.37 22.18
CA SER A 112 -4.72 -1.56 21.87
C SER A 112 -4.66 -1.83 20.36
N LEU A 113 -3.51 -2.34 19.91
CA LEU A 113 -3.33 -2.90 18.58
C LEU A 113 -3.88 -4.34 18.46
N ASP A 114 -4.46 -4.90 19.52
CA ASP A 114 -5.00 -6.25 19.52
C ASP A 114 -6.24 -6.39 18.64
N GLU A 115 -7.07 -5.35 18.55
CA GLU A 115 -8.24 -5.32 17.66
C GLU A 115 -7.85 -5.54 16.19
N PRO A 116 -7.00 -4.70 15.56
CA PRO A 116 -6.59 -4.94 14.17
C PRO A 116 -5.85 -6.27 13.99
N LYS A 117 -5.04 -6.71 14.96
CA LYS A 117 -4.39 -8.03 14.93
C LYS A 117 -5.41 -9.18 14.93
N SER A 118 -6.47 -9.08 15.73
CA SER A 118 -7.53 -10.09 15.82
C SER A 118 -8.33 -10.22 14.51
N LEU A 119 -8.37 -9.14 13.72
CA LEU A 119 -8.97 -9.10 12.40
C LEU A 119 -8.03 -9.58 11.28
N GLY A 120 -6.85 -10.09 11.63
CA GLY A 120 -5.84 -10.57 10.67
C GLY A 120 -5.00 -9.46 10.04
N MET A 121 -5.13 -8.22 10.52
CA MET A 121 -4.30 -7.11 10.05
C MET A 121 -2.96 -7.10 10.77
N TYR A 122 -1.95 -6.53 10.11
CA TYR A 122 -0.61 -6.42 10.66
C TYR A 122 -0.28 -4.95 10.93
N PRO A 123 -0.35 -4.46 12.19
CA PRO A 123 0.03 -3.09 12.51
C PRO A 123 1.54 -2.97 12.75
N LEU A 124 2.18 -1.99 12.10
CA LEU A 124 3.55 -1.55 12.36
C LEU A 124 3.54 -0.15 12.96
N VAL A 125 3.94 -0.05 14.22
CA VAL A 125 4.04 1.21 14.96
C VAL A 125 5.50 1.64 15.08
N TYR A 126 5.73 2.95 15.12
CA TYR A 126 7.02 3.55 15.45
C TYR A 126 6.81 4.88 16.16
N ASP A 127 7.55 5.11 17.22
CA ASP A 127 7.56 6.33 18.01
C ASP A 127 9.00 6.84 18.18
N ILE A 128 9.15 8.15 18.10
CA ILE A 128 10.43 8.82 18.36
C ILE A 128 10.19 10.21 18.93
N ASP A 129 10.92 10.54 19.99
CA ASP A 129 10.91 11.90 20.53
C ASP A 129 11.59 12.86 19.55
N GLU A 130 11.05 14.06 19.45
CA GLU A 130 11.55 15.14 18.63
C GLU A 130 12.96 15.51 19.07
N GLN A 131 13.89 15.52 18.10
CA GLN A 131 15.28 15.86 18.34
C GLN A 131 15.58 17.25 17.77
N PRO A 132 16.25 18.14 18.54
CA PRO A 132 16.61 19.47 18.06
C PRO A 132 17.43 19.41 16.76
N GLY A 133 16.99 20.15 15.73
CA GLY A 133 17.68 20.21 14.44
C GLY A 133 17.43 19.01 13.51
N VAL A 134 16.62 18.04 13.94
CA VAL A 134 16.21 16.90 13.10
C VAL A 134 14.87 17.20 12.46
N ASN A 135 14.79 17.06 11.13
CA ASN A 135 13.52 17.25 10.42
C ASN A 135 12.68 15.97 10.38
N VAL A 136 11.37 16.13 10.14
CA VAL A 136 10.40 15.01 10.08
C VAL A 136 10.77 13.95 9.04
N ARG A 137 11.43 14.32 7.92
CA ARG A 137 11.86 13.36 6.90
C ARG A 137 12.90 12.37 7.42
N LEU A 138 13.83 12.81 8.27
CA LEU A 138 14.82 11.93 8.88
C LEU A 138 14.15 10.98 9.88
N MET A 139 13.18 11.48 10.65
CA MET A 139 12.40 10.66 11.58
C MET A 139 11.53 9.62 10.85
N THR A 140 10.92 10.01 9.74
CA THR A 140 10.23 9.09 8.82
C THR A 140 11.18 8.01 8.30
N HIS A 141 12.43 8.36 7.98
CA HIS A 141 13.43 7.38 7.55
C HIS A 141 13.73 6.36 8.66
N ALA A 142 13.83 6.79 9.91
CA ALA A 142 14.05 5.91 11.05
C ALA A 142 12.87 4.93 11.28
N ALA A 143 11.64 5.39 11.10
CA ALA A 143 10.45 4.54 11.13
C ALA A 143 10.51 3.44 10.06
N ILE A 144 10.79 3.84 8.81
CA ILE A 144 10.92 2.92 7.68
C ILE A 144 12.08 1.92 7.89
N ASP A 145 13.22 2.38 8.39
CA ASP A 145 14.37 1.52 8.70
C ASP A 145 14.05 0.48 9.76
N THR A 146 13.19 0.81 10.71
CA THR A 146 12.69 -0.13 11.71
C THR A 146 11.75 -1.15 11.08
N TRP A 147 10.91 -0.73 10.14
CA TRP A 147 9.89 -1.57 9.50
C TRP A 147 10.42 -2.43 8.35
N LYS A 148 11.56 -2.07 7.72
CA LYS A 148 12.10 -2.79 6.55
C LYS A 148 12.35 -4.27 6.77
N LYS A 149 12.60 -4.69 8.01
CA LYS A 149 12.80 -6.10 8.37
C LYS A 149 11.48 -6.88 8.50
N TYR A 150 10.34 -6.20 8.56
CA TYR A 150 9.03 -6.82 8.74
C TYR A 150 8.22 -6.78 7.44
N ILE A 151 8.24 -5.65 6.72
CA ILE A 151 7.47 -5.45 5.47
C ILE A 151 7.64 -6.61 4.47
N PRO A 152 8.85 -7.17 4.23
CA PRO A 152 9.06 -8.32 3.34
C PRO A 152 8.36 -9.62 3.76
N HIS A 153 7.97 -9.76 5.03
CA HIS A 153 7.33 -10.95 5.57
C HIS A 153 5.82 -10.79 5.70
N VAL A 154 5.29 -9.60 5.44
CA VAL A 154 3.85 -9.35 5.46
C VAL A 154 3.30 -9.56 4.05
N THR A 155 2.36 -10.49 3.93
CA THR A 155 1.56 -10.64 2.72
C THR A 155 0.31 -9.78 2.89
N PHE A 156 0.16 -8.77 2.03
CA PHE A 156 -0.94 -7.81 2.11
C PHE A 156 -1.33 -7.35 0.71
N GLY A 157 -2.61 -7.10 0.47
CA GLY A 157 -3.12 -6.46 -0.75
C GLY A 157 -3.30 -4.96 -0.57
N THR A 158 -3.70 -4.53 0.62
CA THR A 158 -3.94 -3.13 0.94
C THR A 158 -3.16 -2.69 2.18
N PHE A 159 -2.91 -1.39 2.28
CA PHE A 159 -2.33 -0.81 3.49
C PHE A 159 -2.72 0.66 3.62
N GLY A 160 -2.73 1.17 4.84
CA GLY A 160 -2.90 2.60 5.12
C GLY A 160 -1.98 3.01 6.25
N CYS A 161 -1.49 4.25 6.20
CA CYS A 161 -0.58 4.77 7.21
C CYS A 161 -1.12 6.09 7.75
N ASN A 162 -0.76 6.40 8.98
CA ASN A 162 -1.01 7.71 9.58
C ASN A 162 0.19 8.17 10.39
N TYR A 163 0.20 9.46 10.70
CA TYR A 163 1.26 10.13 11.43
C TYR A 163 0.64 11.20 12.35
N ARG A 164 1.12 11.25 13.59
CA ARG A 164 0.72 12.25 14.57
C ARG A 164 1.96 12.81 15.27
N HIS A 165 2.01 14.13 15.43
CA HIS A 165 3.01 14.81 16.23
C HIS A 165 2.32 15.44 17.43
N GLU A 166 2.67 14.99 18.64
CA GLU A 166 2.03 15.44 19.86
C GLU A 166 3.04 15.43 21.01
N ASN A 167 3.06 16.51 21.81
CA ASN A 167 3.96 16.66 22.96
C ASN A 167 5.44 16.41 22.65
N GLY A 168 5.90 16.82 21.45
CA GLY A 168 7.26 16.59 21.01
C GLY A 168 7.57 15.13 20.68
N ALA A 169 6.56 14.28 20.46
CA ALA A 169 6.74 12.90 20.00
C ALA A 169 6.13 12.71 18.61
N HIS A 170 6.88 12.09 17.72
CA HIS A 170 6.46 11.70 16.37
C HIS A 170 6.03 10.24 16.38
N LYS A 171 4.76 9.99 16.07
CA LYS A 171 4.18 8.64 16.04
C LYS A 171 3.74 8.30 14.64
N TYR A 172 4.12 7.11 14.19
CA TYR A 172 3.79 6.57 12.89
C TYR A 172 3.11 5.21 13.07
N LEU A 173 2.07 4.94 12.28
CA LEU A 173 1.40 3.65 12.25
C LEU A 173 1.01 3.30 10.83
N CYS A 174 1.40 2.13 10.37
CA CYS A 174 0.90 1.52 9.13
C CYS A 174 0.15 0.24 9.46
N ILE A 175 -1.01 0.04 8.84
CA ILE A 175 -1.84 -1.17 8.97
C ILE A 175 -1.85 -1.86 7.62
N PHE A 176 -1.49 -3.14 7.59
CA PHE A 176 -1.44 -3.97 6.39
C PHE A 176 -2.54 -5.03 6.43
N ASN A 177 -3.25 -5.22 5.31
CA ASN A 177 -4.38 -6.14 5.16
C ASN A 177 -4.33 -6.92 3.85
#